data_AF-A0A3G2SYY5-F1
#
_entry.id   AF-A0A3G2SYY5-F1
#
_cell.length_a   1.000
_cell.length_b   1.000
_cell.length_c   1.000
_cell.angle_alpha   90.00
_cell.angle_beta   90.00
_cell.angle_gamma   90.00
#
_symmetry.space_group_name_H-M   'P 1'
#
loop_
_entity.id
_entity.type
_entity.pdbx_description
1 polymer ?
#
loop_
_entity_poly.entity_id
_entity_poly.type
_entity_poly.pdbx_seq_one_letter_code
_entity_poly.pdbx_strand_id
1 'polypeptide(L)'
;MKELESFQIPDYIWTAFRKRHPNISVTSYKHIEDGFKDYLALHIWIKQAYAMPSHSVDALWHLLIEEYDSYYRVMCETFLGYHLIHKPHEQAPTDSQKISQRQQLANTWQAACHIHGLDPQKTHILPRIFQVDAHIRWEQGLIFSLPFLIALYTQMSATSAIPNDQAMSSCSSNSTTACSSMTTSCTSSGSSHDSNHSSNSSDSSSSCSSCSSCGGGGGD
;
A
#
# COMPACT_ATOMS: atom_id res chain seq x y z
N MET A 1 -2.03 6.90 20.05
CA MET A 1 -0.70 6.28 20.22
C MET A 1 -0.63 5.44 21.50
N LYS A 2 -0.71 6.04 22.70
CA LYS A 2 -0.58 5.29 23.98
C LYS A 2 -1.53 4.10 24.15
N GLU A 3 -2.79 4.22 23.72
CA GLU A 3 -3.76 3.11 23.78
C GLU A 3 -3.40 1.96 22.84
N LEU A 4 -2.92 2.28 21.63
CA LEU A 4 -2.47 1.29 20.63
C LEU A 4 -1.18 0.58 21.07
N GLU A 5 -0.29 1.27 21.80
CA GLU A 5 0.92 0.64 22.36
C GLU A 5 0.56 -0.41 23.43
N SER A 6 -0.43 -0.12 24.28
CA SER A 6 -0.90 -1.03 25.32
C SER A 6 -1.83 -2.14 24.83
N PHE A 7 -2.40 -2.00 23.64
CA PHE A 7 -3.27 -2.99 23.02
C PHE A 7 -2.53 -4.33 22.86
N GLN A 8 -3.25 -5.44 23.01
CA GLN A 8 -2.70 -6.79 22.79
C GLN A 8 -3.75 -7.63 22.06
N ILE A 9 -3.28 -8.49 21.17
CA ILE A 9 -4.12 -9.47 20.48
C ILE A 9 -4.44 -10.59 21.49
N PRO A 10 -5.72 -10.91 21.71
CA PRO A 10 -6.12 -11.94 22.66
C PRO A 10 -5.52 -13.32 22.37
N ASP A 11 -5.21 -14.08 23.42
CA ASP A 11 -4.58 -15.40 23.33
C ASP A 11 -5.35 -16.43 22.49
N TYR A 12 -6.68 -16.32 22.42
CA TYR A 12 -7.50 -17.21 21.59
C TYR A 12 -7.23 -17.00 20.09
N ILE A 13 -6.89 -15.79 19.66
CA ILE A 13 -6.50 -15.48 18.29
C ILE A 13 -5.12 -16.06 18.01
N TRP A 14 -4.17 -15.93 18.93
CA TRP A 14 -2.84 -16.57 18.81
C TRP A 14 -2.93 -18.10 18.76
N THR A 15 -3.90 -18.67 19.48
CA THR A 15 -4.18 -20.11 19.42
C THR A 15 -4.66 -20.54 18.03
N ALA A 16 -5.53 -19.75 17.38
CA ALA A 16 -5.93 -19.99 16.00
C ALA A 16 -4.79 -19.74 15.00
N PHE A 17 -4.01 -18.68 15.20
CA PHE A 17 -2.82 -18.38 14.38
C PHE A 17 -1.83 -19.55 14.37
N ARG A 18 -1.56 -20.15 15.54
CA ARG A 18 -0.69 -21.33 15.66
C ARG A 18 -1.23 -22.53 14.88
N LYS A 19 -2.55 -22.71 14.78
CA LYS A 19 -3.14 -23.81 14.01
C LYS A 19 -2.88 -23.63 12.51
N ARG A 20 -2.94 -22.39 11.99
CA ARG A 20 -2.64 -22.07 10.58
C ARG A 20 -1.14 -22.08 10.27
N HIS A 21 -0.32 -21.69 11.24
CA HIS A 21 1.14 -21.56 11.09
C HIS A 21 1.89 -22.33 12.19
N PRO A 22 1.83 -23.69 12.19
CA PRO A 22 2.37 -24.52 13.27
C PRO A 22 3.89 -24.45 13.41
N ASN A 23 4.60 -24.04 12.36
CA ASN A 23 6.06 -24.01 12.31
C ASN A 23 6.66 -22.72 12.92
N ILE A 24 5.83 -21.75 13.34
CA ILE A 24 6.31 -20.46 13.82
C ILE A 24 6.46 -20.46 15.34
N SER A 25 7.63 -20.02 15.81
CA SER A 25 7.93 -19.89 17.24
C SER A 25 6.98 -18.91 17.93
N VAL A 26 6.59 -19.22 19.17
CA VAL A 26 5.76 -18.33 20.01
C VAL A 26 6.47 -17.01 20.31
N THR A 27 7.80 -17.00 20.37
CA THR A 27 8.59 -15.76 20.54
C THR A 27 8.44 -14.79 19.37
N SER A 28 8.02 -15.28 18.20
CA SER A 28 7.77 -14.48 17.01
C SER A 28 6.47 -13.68 17.12
N TYR A 29 5.49 -14.11 17.92
CA TYR A 29 4.15 -13.51 17.97
C TYR A 29 4.20 -12.04 18.38
N LYS A 30 5.08 -11.70 19.34
CA LYS A 30 5.28 -10.31 19.73
C LYS A 30 5.76 -9.41 18.58
N HIS A 31 6.65 -9.92 17.72
CA HIS A 31 7.15 -9.16 16.56
C HIS A 31 6.06 -8.96 15.51
N ILE A 32 5.23 -9.97 15.29
CA ILE A 32 4.07 -9.91 14.39
C ILE A 32 3.05 -8.90 14.95
N GLU A 33 2.75 -8.96 16.25
CA GLU A 33 1.83 -8.02 16.91
C GLU A 33 2.32 -6.58 16.83
N ASP A 34 3.59 -6.35 17.17
CA ASP A 34 4.18 -5.01 17.17
C ASP A 34 4.30 -4.46 15.73
N GLY A 35 4.42 -5.32 14.72
CA GLY A 35 4.32 -4.96 13.29
C GLY A 35 2.89 -4.63 12.86
N PHE A 36 1.89 -5.38 13.34
CA PHE A 36 0.48 -5.08 13.08
C PHE A 36 0.05 -3.75 13.72
N LYS A 37 0.54 -3.47 14.94
CA LYS A 37 0.37 -2.16 15.59
C LYS A 37 0.98 -1.04 14.78
N ASP A 38 2.20 -1.22 14.23
CA ASP A 38 2.79 -0.24 13.32
C ASP A 38 1.87 0.04 12.14
N TYR A 39 1.31 -1.01 11.53
CA TYR A 39 0.40 -0.88 10.39
C TYR A 39 -0.86 -0.05 10.73
N LEU A 40 -1.46 -0.29 11.91
CA LEU A 40 -2.56 0.54 12.42
C LEU A 40 -2.09 1.98 12.66
N ALA A 41 -0.89 2.19 13.21
CA ALA A 41 -0.33 3.52 13.44
C ALA A 41 -0.13 4.32 12.15
N LEU A 42 0.23 3.68 11.03
CA LEU A 42 0.30 4.36 9.71
C LEU A 42 -1.04 5.02 9.36
N HIS A 43 -2.14 4.31 9.62
CA HIS A 43 -3.50 4.72 9.32
C HIS A 43 -4.05 5.76 10.32
N ILE A 44 -3.54 5.77 11.56
CA ILE A 44 -3.79 6.85 12.53
C ILE A 44 -3.08 8.13 12.10
N TRP A 45 -1.85 8.03 11.57
CA TRP A 45 -1.08 9.19 11.15
C TRP A 45 -1.71 9.87 9.92
N ILE A 46 -1.88 9.11 8.83
CA ILE A 46 -2.50 9.59 7.60
C ILE A 46 -3.36 8.47 7.03
N LYS A 47 -4.65 8.74 6.82
CA LYS A 47 -5.57 7.83 6.16
C LYS A 47 -5.33 7.83 4.64
N GLN A 48 -4.61 6.85 4.15
CA GLN A 48 -4.31 6.65 2.73
C GLN A 48 -4.04 5.17 2.42
N ALA A 49 -3.77 4.86 1.16
CA ALA A 49 -3.42 3.51 0.76
C ALA A 49 -1.96 3.19 1.11
N TYR A 50 -1.78 2.08 1.83
CA TYR A 50 -0.50 1.51 2.22
C TYR A 50 -0.37 0.08 1.69
N ALA A 51 0.86 -0.35 1.43
CA ALA A 51 1.19 -1.74 1.17
C ALA A 51 1.48 -2.41 2.52
N MET A 52 1.18 -3.70 2.65
CA MET A 52 1.61 -4.50 3.80
C MET A 52 3.02 -5.06 3.50
N PRO A 53 4.10 -4.61 4.18
CA PRO A 53 5.47 -5.01 3.84
C PRO A 53 5.93 -6.24 4.64
N SER A 54 5.01 -7.08 5.12
CA SER A 54 5.32 -8.29 5.88
C SER A 54 4.23 -9.33 5.71
N HIS A 55 4.58 -10.51 5.20
CA HIS A 55 3.68 -11.64 5.04
C HIS A 55 3.22 -12.21 6.39
N SER A 56 4.07 -12.21 7.41
CA SER A 56 3.67 -12.68 8.74
C SER A 56 2.64 -11.77 9.41
N VAL A 57 2.78 -10.45 9.23
CA VAL A 57 1.80 -9.46 9.68
C VAL A 57 0.52 -9.55 8.85
N ASP A 58 0.63 -9.73 7.52
CA ASP A 58 -0.53 -9.96 6.64
C ASP A 58 -1.29 -11.22 7.05
N ALA A 59 -0.60 -12.31 7.39
CA ALA A 59 -1.22 -13.55 7.84
C ALA A 59 -2.05 -13.36 9.14
N LEU A 60 -1.56 -12.56 10.09
CA LEU A 60 -2.34 -12.20 11.27
C LEU A 60 -3.56 -11.36 10.86
N TRP A 61 -3.37 -10.40 9.96
CA TRP A 61 -4.45 -9.55 9.48
C TRP A 61 -5.55 -10.36 8.78
N HIS A 62 -5.19 -11.32 7.94
CA HIS A 62 -6.15 -12.24 7.29
C HIS A 62 -6.93 -13.05 8.32
N LEU A 63 -6.25 -13.63 9.32
CA LEU A 63 -6.93 -14.35 10.41
C LEU A 63 -7.97 -13.47 11.11
N LEU A 64 -7.63 -12.21 11.38
CA LEU A 64 -8.53 -11.26 12.03
C LEU A 64 -9.78 -10.97 11.19
N ILE A 65 -9.63 -10.80 9.87
CA ILE A 65 -10.75 -10.52 8.97
C ILE A 65 -11.61 -11.77 8.75
N GLU A 66 -11.00 -12.94 8.61
CA GLU A 66 -11.70 -14.16 8.20
C GLU A 66 -12.40 -14.88 9.36
N GLU A 67 -11.74 -15.01 10.51
CA GLU A 67 -12.25 -15.79 11.66
C GLU A 67 -12.74 -14.91 12.81
N TYR A 68 -12.29 -13.65 12.87
CA TYR A 68 -12.54 -12.75 14.00
C TYR A 68 -13.11 -11.39 13.57
N ASP A 69 -13.88 -11.34 12.47
CA ASP A 69 -14.39 -10.10 11.87
C ASP A 69 -15.08 -9.17 12.89
N SER A 70 -15.93 -9.71 13.77
CA SER A 70 -16.62 -8.89 14.78
C SER A 70 -15.65 -8.18 15.72
N TYR A 71 -14.61 -8.88 16.19
CA TYR A 71 -13.55 -8.29 17.00
C TYR A 71 -12.74 -7.28 16.20
N TYR A 72 -12.35 -7.65 14.97
CA TYR A 72 -11.56 -6.81 14.08
C TYR A 72 -12.26 -5.49 13.72
N ARG A 73 -13.57 -5.53 13.46
CA ARG A 73 -14.39 -4.34 13.17
C ARG A 73 -14.45 -3.38 14.35
N VAL A 74 -14.68 -3.90 15.57
CA VAL A 74 -14.67 -3.08 16.79
C VAL A 74 -13.30 -2.47 17.02
N MET A 75 -12.23 -3.23 16.85
CA MET A 75 -10.85 -2.74 16.97
C MET A 75 -10.56 -1.61 15.95
N CYS A 76 -10.93 -1.79 14.69
CA CYS A 76 -10.76 -0.77 13.65
C CYS A 76 -11.54 0.51 13.98
N GLU A 77 -12.81 0.39 14.37
CA GLU A 77 -13.62 1.54 14.76
C GLU A 77 -13.01 2.27 15.97
N THR A 78 -12.55 1.52 16.96
CA THR A 78 -11.94 2.07 18.19
C THR A 78 -10.67 2.86 17.90
N PHE A 79 -9.74 2.31 17.12
CA PHE A 79 -8.43 2.93 16.92
C PHE A 79 -8.39 3.89 15.73
N LEU A 80 -9.16 3.62 14.68
CA LEU A 80 -9.06 4.32 13.41
C LEU A 80 -10.29 5.17 13.10
N GLY A 81 -11.45 4.86 13.70
CA GLY A 81 -12.73 5.48 13.35
C GLY A 81 -13.25 5.10 11.95
N TYR A 82 -12.70 4.03 11.38
CA TYR A 82 -13.20 3.42 10.15
C TYR A 82 -12.68 1.99 10.00
N HIS A 83 -13.37 1.22 9.18
CA HIS A 83 -12.97 -0.14 8.86
C HIS A 83 -11.84 -0.17 7.81
N LEU A 84 -10.75 -0.87 8.13
CA LEU A 84 -9.68 -1.16 7.17
C LEU A 84 -10.11 -2.31 6.26
N ILE A 85 -10.16 -2.02 4.96
CA ILE A 85 -10.51 -3.01 3.94
C ILE A 85 -9.22 -3.61 3.39
N HIS A 86 -9.05 -4.92 3.56
CA HIS A 86 -7.99 -5.66 2.89
C HIS A 86 -8.33 -5.81 1.40
N LYS A 87 -7.36 -5.49 0.55
CA LYS A 87 -7.48 -5.65 -0.91
C LYS A 87 -6.26 -6.42 -1.40
N PRO A 88 -6.40 -7.73 -1.69
CA PRO A 88 -5.31 -8.53 -2.23
C PRO A 88 -4.80 -7.94 -3.55
N HIS A 89 -3.51 -8.06 -3.80
CA HIS A 89 -2.96 -7.76 -5.11
C HIS A 89 -3.36 -8.84 -6.11
N GLU A 90 -3.66 -8.41 -7.34
CA GLU A 90 -3.91 -9.32 -8.45
C GLU A 90 -2.62 -10.06 -8.84
N GLN A 91 -2.74 -11.33 -9.24
CA GLN A 91 -1.58 -12.15 -9.64
C GLN A 91 -0.89 -11.62 -10.90
N ALA A 92 -1.63 -10.97 -11.79
CA ALA A 92 -1.11 -10.39 -13.03
C ALA A 92 -1.49 -8.90 -13.13
N PRO A 93 -0.82 -8.01 -12.38
CA PRO A 93 -1.17 -6.60 -12.34
C PRO A 93 -0.82 -5.92 -13.67
N THR A 94 -1.72 -5.06 -14.12
CA THR A 94 -1.48 -4.06 -15.17
C THR A 94 -0.39 -3.08 -14.74
N ASP A 95 0.18 -2.34 -15.69
CA ASP A 95 1.27 -1.40 -15.38
C ASP A 95 0.81 -0.24 -14.49
N SER A 96 -0.44 0.22 -14.64
CA SER A 96 -1.02 1.23 -13.74
C SER A 96 -1.16 0.70 -12.31
N GLN A 97 -1.56 -0.57 -12.13
CA GLN A 97 -1.61 -1.22 -10.82
C GLN A 97 -0.20 -1.37 -10.23
N LYS A 98 0.81 -1.74 -11.02
CA LYS A 98 2.21 -1.80 -10.54
C LYS A 98 2.69 -0.44 -10.04
N ILE A 99 2.37 0.66 -10.74
CA ILE A 99 2.71 2.02 -10.29
C ILE A 99 2.00 2.32 -8.96
N SER A 100 0.71 2.01 -8.84
CA SER A 100 -0.06 2.19 -7.60
C SER A 100 0.53 1.39 -6.43
N GLN A 101 0.92 0.14 -6.65
CA GLN A 101 1.57 -0.71 -5.64
C GLN A 101 2.91 -0.12 -5.17
N ARG A 102 3.72 0.39 -6.10
CA ARG A 102 4.98 1.06 -5.78
C ARG A 102 4.75 2.34 -4.97
N GLN A 103 3.72 3.11 -5.31
CA GLN A 103 3.32 4.29 -4.54
C GLN A 103 2.86 3.92 -3.13
N GLN A 104 2.04 2.88 -2.99
CA GLN A 104 1.60 2.37 -1.67
C GLN A 104 2.78 1.92 -0.81
N LEU A 105 3.78 1.24 -1.39
CA LEU A 105 4.99 0.85 -0.69
C LEU A 105 5.83 2.08 -0.27
N ALA A 106 5.94 3.10 -1.13
CA ALA A 106 6.59 4.37 -0.79
C ALA A 106 5.87 5.13 0.34
N ASN A 107 4.52 5.17 0.31
CA ASN A 107 3.72 5.74 1.39
C ASN A 107 3.96 5.00 2.71
N THR A 108 4.03 3.67 2.64
CA THR A 108 4.28 2.79 3.81
C THR A 108 5.65 3.07 4.40
N TRP A 109 6.67 3.19 3.54
CA TRP A 109 8.03 3.56 3.95
C TRP A 109 8.05 4.91 4.67
N GLN A 110 7.44 5.94 4.08
CA GLN A 110 7.40 7.28 4.65
C GLN A 110 6.70 7.29 6.02
N ALA A 111 5.52 6.67 6.10
CA ALA A 111 4.74 6.59 7.32
C ALA A 111 5.45 5.80 8.41
N ALA A 112 6.04 4.65 8.04
CA ALA A 112 6.77 3.82 8.99
C ALA A 112 8.02 4.56 9.51
N CYS A 113 8.74 5.29 8.65
CA CYS A 113 9.83 6.15 9.11
C CYS A 113 9.33 7.21 10.09
N HIS A 114 8.24 7.90 9.76
CA HIS A 114 7.68 8.94 10.62
C HIS A 114 7.30 8.44 12.02
N ILE A 115 6.54 7.34 12.13
CA ILE A 115 6.09 6.83 13.44
C ILE A 115 7.25 6.29 14.30
N HIS A 116 8.38 5.96 13.67
CA HIS A 116 9.61 5.53 14.34
C HIS A 116 10.62 6.68 14.55
N GLY A 117 10.28 7.92 14.19
CA GLY A 117 11.16 9.08 14.34
C GLY A 117 12.38 9.09 13.39
N LEU A 118 12.26 8.41 12.24
CA LEU A 118 13.30 8.26 11.24
C LEU A 118 13.10 9.23 10.06
N ASP A 119 14.20 9.65 9.44
CA ASP A 119 14.17 10.39 8.17
C ASP A 119 14.11 9.40 6.99
N PRO A 120 13.03 9.39 6.18
CA PRO A 120 12.87 8.44 5.08
C PRO A 120 13.91 8.59 3.95
N GLN A 121 14.65 9.69 3.88
CA GLN A 121 15.72 9.90 2.89
C GLN A 121 17.11 9.51 3.41
N LYS A 122 17.31 9.51 4.73
CA LYS A 122 18.64 9.44 5.35
C LYS A 122 18.78 8.38 6.44
N THR A 123 17.71 7.67 6.78
CA THR A 123 17.77 6.62 7.81
C THR A 123 18.76 5.52 7.42
N HIS A 124 19.46 5.00 8.44
CA HIS A 124 20.40 3.89 8.31
C HIS A 124 19.81 2.56 8.79
N ILE A 125 18.57 2.57 9.26
CA ILE A 125 17.85 1.39 9.73
C ILE A 125 16.47 1.31 9.07
N LEU A 126 15.97 0.09 8.93
CA LEU A 126 14.61 -0.16 8.49
C LEU A 126 13.63 0.15 9.65
N PRO A 127 12.43 0.70 9.40
CA PRO A 127 11.35 0.70 10.38
C PRO A 127 10.95 -0.74 10.73
N ARG A 128 10.42 -0.96 11.95
CA ARG A 128 10.16 -2.31 12.49
C ARG A 128 9.28 -3.18 11.57
N ILE A 129 8.19 -2.64 11.01
CA ILE A 129 7.28 -3.39 10.13
C ILE A 129 7.97 -4.02 8.90
N PHE A 130 9.04 -3.43 8.38
CA PHE A 130 9.82 -3.96 7.24
C PHE A 130 10.83 -5.06 7.64
N GLN A 131 11.05 -5.26 8.94
CA GLN A 131 12.04 -6.21 9.48
C GLN A 131 11.41 -7.50 9.98
N VAL A 132 10.08 -7.52 10.21
CA VAL A 132 9.39 -8.59 10.94
C VAL A 132 9.67 -9.96 10.31
N ASP A 133 9.42 -10.10 9.02
CA ASP A 133 9.57 -11.38 8.30
C ASP A 133 11.01 -11.91 8.35
N ALA A 134 12.00 -11.04 8.11
CA ALA A 134 13.41 -11.39 8.18
C ALA A 134 13.83 -11.80 9.60
N HIS A 135 13.37 -11.04 10.61
CA HIS A 135 13.70 -11.27 12.01
C HIS A 135 13.19 -12.63 12.51
N ILE A 136 11.95 -12.98 12.17
CA ILE A 136 11.33 -14.24 12.62
C ILE A 136 11.60 -15.42 11.68
N ARG A 137 12.29 -15.18 10.56
CA ARG A 137 12.54 -16.14 9.48
C ARG A 137 11.24 -16.75 8.95
N TRP A 138 10.28 -15.89 8.61
CA TRP A 138 9.01 -16.32 8.02
C TRP A 138 9.23 -17.03 6.69
N GLU A 139 8.49 -18.12 6.45
CA GLU A 139 8.58 -18.88 5.21
C GLU A 139 8.09 -18.03 4.02
N GLN A 140 8.88 -17.94 2.95
CA GLN A 140 8.65 -16.98 1.85
C GLN A 140 8.43 -15.52 2.34
N GLY A 141 9.07 -15.12 3.44
CA GLY A 141 8.98 -13.76 3.98
C GLY A 141 9.58 -12.69 3.07
N LEU A 142 9.10 -11.45 3.22
CA LEU A 142 9.62 -10.30 2.50
C LEU A 142 10.91 -9.79 3.15
N ILE A 143 11.97 -9.66 2.36
CA ILE A 143 13.26 -9.12 2.80
C ILE A 143 13.54 -7.85 2.01
N PHE A 144 13.63 -6.73 2.71
CA PHE A 144 13.88 -5.43 2.10
C PHE A 144 15.34 -5.01 2.26
N SER A 145 15.88 -4.36 1.23
CA SER A 145 17.14 -3.64 1.32
C SER A 145 16.89 -2.16 1.53
N LEU A 146 17.66 -1.55 2.42
CA LEU A 146 17.57 -0.13 2.72
C LEU A 146 17.81 0.75 1.48
N PRO A 147 18.84 0.50 0.63
CA PRO A 147 19.05 1.29 -0.58
C PRO A 147 17.87 1.22 -1.56
N PHE A 148 17.22 0.06 -1.68
CA PHE A 148 16.05 -0.10 -2.54
C PHE A 148 14.87 0.78 -2.07
N LEU A 149 14.55 0.77 -0.78
CA LEU A 149 13.42 1.54 -0.25
C LEU A 149 13.67 3.05 -0.35
N ILE A 150 14.89 3.52 -0.08
CA ILE A 150 15.27 4.93 -0.24
C ILE A 150 15.17 5.35 -1.71
N ALA A 151 15.66 4.53 -2.64
CA ALA A 151 15.57 4.80 -4.08
C ALA A 151 14.11 4.82 -4.57
N LEU A 152 13.30 3.84 -4.14
CA LEU A 152 11.88 3.77 -4.44
C LEU A 152 11.15 5.02 -3.96
N TYR A 153 11.36 5.41 -2.70
CA TYR A 153 10.74 6.60 -2.12
C TYR A 153 11.14 7.87 -2.89
N THR A 154 12.43 8.04 -3.17
CA THR A 154 12.94 9.20 -3.94
C THR A 154 12.28 9.29 -5.32
N GLN A 155 12.14 8.16 -6.02
CA GLN A 155 11.49 8.12 -7.33
C GLN A 155 10.00 8.50 -7.24
N MET A 156 9.26 7.92 -6.29
CA MET A 156 7.81 8.15 -6.17
C MET A 156 7.48 9.56 -5.66
N SER A 157 8.27 10.11 -4.74
CA SER A 157 8.08 11.48 -4.24
C SER A 157 8.33 12.55 -5.31
N ALA A 158 9.25 12.31 -6.25
CA ALA A 158 9.51 13.22 -7.36
C ALA A 158 8.33 13.27 -8.35
N THR A 159 7.64 12.14 -8.56
CA THR A 159 6.47 12.08 -9.47
C THR A 159 5.21 12.70 -8.90
N SER A 160 5.07 12.83 -7.58
CA SER A 160 3.95 13.53 -6.94
C SER A 160 4.12 15.06 -6.93
N ALA A 161 5.35 15.55 -7.13
CA ALA A 161 5.66 16.95 -7.30
C ALA A 161 5.58 17.33 -8.78
N ILE A 162 4.36 17.39 -9.35
CA ILE A 162 4.13 18.16 -10.57
C ILE A 162 3.77 19.59 -10.12
N PRO A 163 4.64 20.60 -10.33
CA PRO A 163 4.19 21.97 -10.39
C PRO A 163 3.26 22.07 -11.60
N ASN A 164 2.02 22.49 -11.40
CA ASN A 164 1.21 23.02 -12.47
C ASN A 164 1.92 24.26 -13.02
N ASP A 165 2.78 24.08 -14.02
CA ASP A 165 3.06 25.06 -15.08
C ASP A 165 3.87 24.41 -16.19
N GLN A 166 3.54 24.81 -17.42
CA GLN A 166 4.14 24.36 -18.66
C GLN A 166 5.68 24.36 -18.60
N ALA A 167 6.29 23.20 -18.74
CA ALA A 167 7.70 23.10 -19.06
C ALA A 167 7.93 21.96 -20.06
N MET A 168 8.22 22.38 -21.29
CA MET A 168 8.65 21.56 -22.40
C MET A 168 9.90 20.74 -22.04
N SER A 169 9.89 19.47 -22.46
CA SER A 169 10.98 18.61 -22.96
C SER A 169 12.40 18.77 -22.39
N SER A 170 12.95 17.64 -21.92
CA SER A 170 14.24 17.19 -22.47
C SER A 170 14.32 15.66 -22.55
N CYS A 171 14.17 15.14 -23.76
CA CYS A 171 14.73 13.87 -24.17
C CYS A 171 16.18 14.12 -24.62
N SER A 172 17.16 13.53 -23.92
CA SER A 172 18.54 13.53 -24.38
C SER A 172 18.74 12.40 -25.39
N SER A 173 18.63 12.74 -26.67
CA SER A 173 19.18 11.92 -27.75
C SER A 173 20.07 12.80 -28.60
N ASN A 174 21.38 12.53 -28.54
CA ASN A 174 22.36 13.05 -29.48
C ASN A 174 21.90 12.74 -30.92
N SER A 175 21.56 13.76 -31.70
CA SER A 175 21.83 13.76 -33.14
C SER A 175 21.71 15.16 -33.72
N THR A 176 22.80 15.55 -34.36
CA THR A 176 23.04 16.76 -35.12
C THR A 176 22.14 16.85 -36.34
N THR A 177 21.39 17.94 -36.48
CA THR A 177 21.24 18.70 -37.73
C THR A 177 20.37 19.94 -37.51
N ALA A 178 20.88 21.07 -37.99
CA ALA A 178 20.23 22.37 -37.97
C ALA A 178 19.15 22.48 -39.05
N CYS A 179 18.07 23.21 -38.76
CA CYS A 179 17.51 24.17 -39.71
C CYS A 179 16.71 25.25 -38.99
N SER A 180 16.92 26.48 -39.45
CA SER A 180 16.26 27.70 -39.02
C SER A 180 14.97 27.93 -39.80
N SER A 181 14.16 28.82 -39.23
CA SER A 181 13.31 29.82 -39.92
C SER A 181 11.80 29.59 -39.91
N MET A 182 11.16 30.58 -39.29
CA MET A 182 10.18 31.51 -39.86
C MET A 182 8.82 31.56 -39.18
N THR A 183 8.59 32.76 -38.65
CA THR A 183 7.34 33.38 -38.23
C THR A 183 6.30 33.36 -39.34
N THR A 184 5.07 32.95 -39.02
CA THR A 184 3.85 33.50 -39.63
C THR A 184 2.69 33.39 -38.66
N SER A 185 2.21 34.54 -38.23
CA SER A 185 0.90 34.77 -37.63
C SER A 185 -0.22 34.57 -38.64
N CYS A 186 -1.31 33.91 -38.25
CA CYS A 186 -2.61 34.03 -38.91
C CYS A 186 -3.74 34.00 -37.86
N THR A 187 -4.42 35.13 -37.78
CA THR A 187 -5.76 35.32 -37.23
C THR A 187 -6.80 34.69 -38.14
N SER A 188 -7.78 34.00 -37.58
CA SER A 188 -9.09 33.81 -38.23
C SER A 188 -10.17 33.57 -37.18
N SER A 189 -11.13 34.49 -37.17
CA SER A 189 -12.39 34.48 -36.45
C SER A 189 -13.32 33.38 -36.95
N GLY A 190 -14.13 32.80 -36.07
CA GLY A 190 -15.23 31.90 -36.42
C GLY A 190 -16.17 31.68 -35.24
N SER A 191 -17.38 32.22 -35.34
CA SER A 191 -18.41 32.29 -34.30
C SER A 191 -19.19 30.99 -34.10
N SER A 192 -19.95 30.98 -32.99
CA SER A 192 -21.27 30.34 -32.75
C SER A 192 -21.37 28.83 -32.48
N HIS A 193 -21.73 28.44 -31.25
CA HIS A 193 -23.10 28.05 -30.87
C HIS A 193 -23.19 27.62 -29.38
N ASP A 194 -24.29 28.04 -28.75
CA ASP A 194 -24.75 27.61 -27.43
C ASP A 194 -25.25 26.17 -27.45
N SER A 195 -25.17 25.45 -26.31
CA SER A 195 -26.34 24.84 -25.66
C SER A 195 -25.95 24.05 -24.40
N ASN A 196 -26.72 24.36 -23.37
CA ASN A 196 -26.85 23.76 -22.06
C ASN A 196 -27.31 22.28 -22.15
N HIS A 197 -26.75 21.38 -21.34
CA HIS A 197 -27.51 20.23 -20.85
C HIS A 197 -26.96 19.73 -19.50
N SER A 198 -27.81 19.87 -18.50
CA SER A 198 -27.74 19.23 -17.20
C SER A 198 -28.24 17.78 -17.28
N SER A 199 -27.71 16.94 -16.39
CA SER A 199 -28.41 16.01 -15.49
C SER A 199 -27.85 14.58 -15.38
N ASN A 200 -27.84 14.15 -14.12
CA ASN A 200 -28.03 12.81 -13.57
C ASN A 200 -26.85 11.88 -13.28
N SER A 201 -26.64 11.75 -11.96
CA SER A 201 -26.30 10.56 -11.19
C SER A 201 -26.65 9.22 -11.84
N SER A 202 -25.78 8.24 -11.60
CA SER A 202 -26.21 6.92 -11.16
C SER A 202 -25.13 6.28 -10.30
N ASP A 203 -25.55 5.91 -9.10
CA ASP A 203 -24.87 5.00 -8.20
C ASP A 203 -24.66 3.65 -8.88
N SER A 204 -23.54 2.99 -8.59
CA SER A 204 -23.38 1.57 -8.88
C SER A 204 -22.70 0.92 -7.69
N SER A 205 -23.54 0.51 -6.75
CA SER A 205 -23.23 -0.53 -5.78
C SER A 205 -23.16 -1.86 -6.52
N SER A 206 -22.08 -2.62 -6.31
CA SER A 206 -21.97 -3.98 -6.81
C SER A 206 -21.29 -4.82 -5.76
N SER A 207 -22.12 -5.37 -4.88
CA SER A 207 -21.82 -6.54 -4.06
C SER A 207 -21.59 -7.74 -4.99
N CYS A 208 -20.50 -8.47 -4.82
CA CYS A 208 -20.41 -9.85 -5.28
C CYS A 208 -19.98 -10.75 -4.11
N SER A 209 -20.88 -11.65 -3.77
CA SER A 209 -20.72 -12.73 -2.82
C SER A 209 -19.96 -13.89 -3.46
N SER A 210 -19.13 -14.53 -2.65
CA SER A 210 -18.88 -15.97 -2.56
C SER A 210 -18.82 -16.84 -3.84
N CYS A 211 -17.68 -17.48 -4.07
CA CYS A 211 -17.66 -18.85 -4.60
C CYS A 211 -16.57 -19.70 -3.93
N SER A 212 -16.99 -20.91 -3.57
CA SER A 212 -16.25 -21.93 -2.83
C SER A 212 -15.53 -22.90 -3.78
N SER A 213 -14.41 -23.44 -3.30
CA SER A 213 -13.97 -24.85 -3.37
C SER A 213 -14.07 -25.63 -4.70
N CYS A 214 -12.92 -26.06 -5.21
CA CYS A 214 -12.78 -27.24 -6.07
C CYS A 214 -11.64 -28.10 -5.52
N GLY A 215 -11.98 -29.29 -5.01
CA GLY A 215 -11.02 -30.33 -4.63
C GLY A 215 -10.49 -31.10 -5.83
N GLY A 216 -9.25 -31.55 -5.75
CA GLY A 216 -8.62 -32.46 -6.71
C GLY A 216 -8.25 -33.77 -6.02
N GLY A 217 -8.66 -34.89 -6.62
CA GLY A 217 -8.32 -36.25 -6.24
C GLY A 217 -7.94 -37.10 -7.46
N GLY A 218 -7.21 -38.19 -7.21
CA GLY A 218 -6.79 -39.22 -8.16
C GLY A 218 -5.32 -39.04 -8.59
N GLY A 219 -4.36 -39.90 -8.27
CA GLY A 219 -4.43 -41.31 -7.87
C GLY A 219 -4.33 -42.20 -9.11
N ASP A 220 -3.10 -42.58 -9.45
CA ASP A 220 -2.62 -43.89 -9.93
C ASP A 220 -1.09 -43.94 -9.74
#